data_AF-A0A401H6E6-F1
#
_entry.id   AF-A0A401H6E6-F1
#
_cell.length_a   1.000
_cell.length_b   1.000
_cell.length_c   1.000
_cell.angle_alpha   90.00
_cell.angle_beta   90.00
_cell.angle_gamma   90.00
#
_symmetry.space_group_name_H-M   'P 1'
#
loop_
_entity.id
_entity.type
_entity.pdbx_description
1 polymer ?
#
loop_
_entity_poly.entity_id
_entity_poly.type
_entity_poly.pdbx_seq_one_letter_code
_entity_poly.pdbx_strand_id
1 'polypeptide(L)'
;MEHIPSLTRALCTAQSLVSKLRKTGGHESLDTLYTLEEVLASTLSTVRSSINIFSPINQCPNDVLSIIFQYAVALINESAGEFQWPFSSLRSSPRLIDLTHVCRRWRVLLLDRPLLWTHIGDHLGSDPLLRAAPTFLERSREASLKLHVRVMSARQMQTISHFFESNLSRIEELHVKHTPDLFGLHHSAPALKVLTMESVQKSPGQTVFAGDVPLLRALTMQSMSWFPKNPLPSLTHLCIYSKKAPGTNHGGFQHYITSLLSGLADFLDACPGLEELIVSDAPLLVVPSTSDRPPVTLKHLRRLSIGEMPIGVLSWFLTHIKSHDELSTRIFGLRCDGPSSTLSLPNIPPLNGSTILHVGTSSPFVLVVTATDSSAAVRIECGIPRLRKLHTVPDGILPWASWPLSTITELHVTGSKCVSDFGGLPTLFRALPSLSVFTYVGGLNRLRFILSALTNALSPFATYPLPCPSLATLQICFDSESYMICEALAEFAATRARAGCPLRDVVIQCNDPGAIDDGILPGFNLIKHVQSVQYGQSRGVTPAVRWPAAACMGNTHMFWPLWQW
;
A
#
# COMPACT_ATOMS: atom_id res chain seq x y z
N MET A 1 -9.83 -55.46 -21.77
CA MET A 1 -8.50 -55.11 -22.31
C MET A 1 -8.30 -55.72 -23.70
N GLU A 2 -9.16 -55.41 -24.69
CA GLU A 2 -9.07 -56.01 -26.05
C GLU A 2 -9.01 -55.01 -27.23
N HIS A 3 -8.94 -53.68 -26.97
CA HIS A 3 -8.93 -52.67 -28.04
C HIS A 3 -7.54 -52.24 -28.57
N ILE A 4 -6.45 -52.78 -28.03
CA ILE A 4 -5.07 -52.37 -28.37
C ILE A 4 -4.62 -52.72 -29.82
N PRO A 5 -5.07 -53.82 -30.47
CA PRO A 5 -4.56 -54.20 -31.79
C PRO A 5 -4.93 -53.25 -32.95
N SER A 6 -6.00 -52.45 -32.81
CA SER A 6 -6.50 -51.63 -33.94
C SER A 6 -5.74 -50.32 -34.12
N LEU A 7 -5.28 -49.70 -33.03
CA LEU A 7 -4.54 -48.43 -33.07
C LEU A 7 -3.13 -48.60 -33.63
N THR A 8 -2.45 -49.71 -33.33
CA THR A 8 -1.14 -50.04 -33.90
C THR A 8 -1.22 -50.20 -35.42
N ARG A 9 -2.28 -50.83 -35.93
CA ARG A 9 -2.52 -50.96 -37.37
C ARG A 9 -2.77 -49.59 -38.02
N ALA A 10 -3.58 -48.74 -37.39
CA ALA A 10 -3.84 -47.38 -37.88
C ALA A 10 -2.56 -46.53 -37.94
N LEU A 11 -1.66 -46.70 -36.98
CA LEU A 11 -0.35 -46.03 -36.96
C LEU A 11 0.51 -46.45 -38.16
N CYS A 12 0.60 -47.75 -38.46
CA CYS A 12 1.33 -48.25 -39.62
C CYS A 12 0.76 -47.70 -40.94
N THR A 13 -0.57 -47.62 -41.07
CA THR A 13 -1.23 -47.04 -42.25
C THR A 13 -0.90 -45.55 -42.40
N ALA A 14 -0.93 -44.79 -41.31
CA ALA A 14 -0.57 -43.36 -41.33
C ALA A 14 0.90 -43.14 -41.73
N GLN A 15 1.82 -43.96 -41.22
CA GLN A 15 3.24 -43.93 -41.62
C GLN A 15 3.43 -44.25 -43.11
N SER A 16 2.69 -45.25 -43.62
CA SER A 16 2.70 -45.60 -45.05
C SER A 16 2.20 -44.44 -45.91
N LEU A 17 1.10 -43.78 -45.52
CA LEU A 17 0.54 -42.62 -46.21
C LEU A 17 1.57 -41.46 -46.30
N VAL A 18 2.22 -41.10 -45.19
CA VAL A 18 3.27 -40.07 -45.18
C VAL A 18 4.42 -40.43 -46.12
N SER A 19 4.82 -41.71 -46.16
CA SER A 19 5.88 -42.17 -47.06
C SER A 19 5.48 -42.09 -48.54
N LYS A 20 4.20 -42.30 -48.88
CA LYS A 20 3.68 -42.15 -50.24
C LYS A 20 3.64 -40.69 -50.66
N LEU A 21 3.11 -39.79 -49.83
CA LEU A 21 3.06 -38.35 -50.10
C LEU A 21 4.44 -37.75 -50.37
N ARG A 22 5.48 -38.20 -49.65
CA ARG A 22 6.87 -37.77 -49.89
C ARG A 22 7.42 -38.24 -51.25
N LYS A 23 6.91 -39.37 -51.78
CA LYS A 23 7.37 -39.96 -53.05
C LYS A 23 6.63 -39.44 -54.27
N THR A 24 5.38 -38.99 -54.13
CA THR A 24 4.51 -38.62 -55.27
C THR A 24 4.69 -37.21 -55.82
N GLY A 25 5.57 -36.38 -55.23
CA GLY A 25 6.21 -35.24 -55.91
C GLY A 25 5.30 -34.20 -56.60
N GLY A 26 4.04 -34.04 -56.17
CA GLY A 26 3.11 -33.04 -56.73
C GLY A 26 2.19 -33.52 -57.86
N HIS A 27 2.08 -34.84 -58.11
CA HIS A 27 1.17 -35.40 -59.12
C HIS A 27 -0.29 -35.57 -58.68
N GLU A 28 -0.60 -35.34 -57.40
CA GLU A 28 -1.97 -35.42 -56.86
C GLU A 28 -2.76 -34.15 -57.18
N SER A 29 -4.06 -34.29 -57.44
CA SER A 29 -4.91 -33.12 -57.66
C SER A 29 -5.02 -32.27 -56.39
N LEU A 30 -5.13 -30.95 -56.56
CA LEU A 30 -5.29 -30.00 -55.45
C LEU A 30 -6.50 -30.36 -54.56
N ASP A 31 -7.58 -30.85 -55.16
CA ASP A 31 -8.81 -31.27 -54.48
C ASP A 31 -8.60 -32.47 -53.56
N THR A 32 -7.84 -33.48 -54.02
CA THR A 32 -7.44 -34.62 -53.20
C THR A 32 -6.56 -34.19 -52.03
N LEU A 33 -5.67 -33.22 -52.24
CA LEU A 33 -4.81 -32.67 -51.17
C LEU A 33 -5.63 -31.90 -50.12
N TYR A 34 -6.62 -31.10 -50.52
CA TYR A 34 -7.52 -30.42 -49.58
C TYR A 34 -8.37 -31.41 -48.78
N THR A 35 -8.93 -32.42 -49.45
CA THR A 35 -9.70 -33.47 -48.78
C THR A 35 -8.84 -34.23 -47.77
N LEU A 36 -7.59 -34.54 -48.15
CA LEU A 36 -6.65 -35.22 -47.28
C LEU A 36 -6.27 -34.37 -46.07
N GLU A 37 -6.02 -33.08 -46.27
CA GLU A 37 -5.76 -32.13 -45.19
C GLU A 37 -6.92 -32.09 -44.18
N GLU A 38 -8.16 -32.01 -44.65
CA GLU A 38 -9.37 -32.01 -43.80
C GLU A 38 -9.47 -33.28 -42.95
N VAL A 39 -9.29 -34.47 -43.56
CA VAL A 39 -9.34 -35.76 -42.86
C VAL A 39 -8.22 -35.87 -41.82
N LEU A 40 -7.00 -35.44 -42.18
CA LEU A 40 -5.86 -35.47 -41.25
C LEU A 40 -6.05 -34.49 -40.09
N ALA A 41 -6.60 -33.29 -40.34
CA ALA A 41 -6.91 -32.31 -39.30
C ALA A 41 -7.97 -32.85 -38.32
N SER A 42 -9.03 -33.48 -38.83
CA SER A 42 -10.07 -34.13 -38.02
C SER A 42 -9.51 -35.29 -37.18
N THR A 43 -8.67 -36.13 -37.79
CA THR A 43 -8.00 -37.24 -37.10
C THR A 43 -7.09 -36.73 -35.98
N LEU A 44 -6.26 -35.72 -36.28
CA LEU A 44 -5.36 -35.09 -35.30
C LEU A 44 -6.14 -34.48 -34.12
N SER A 45 -7.27 -33.83 -34.40
CA SER A 45 -8.17 -33.28 -33.37
C SER A 45 -8.69 -34.38 -32.44
N THR A 46 -9.11 -35.52 -32.99
CA THR A 46 -9.62 -36.67 -32.22
C THR A 46 -8.54 -37.31 -31.35
N VAL A 47 -7.34 -37.49 -31.89
CA VAL A 47 -6.18 -38.02 -31.14
C VAL A 47 -5.80 -37.07 -30.00
N ARG A 48 -5.69 -35.77 -30.27
CA ARG A 48 -5.41 -34.74 -29.24
C ARG A 48 -6.48 -34.71 -28.16
N SER A 49 -7.76 -34.82 -28.53
CA SER A 49 -8.87 -34.91 -27.57
C SER A 49 -8.71 -36.12 -26.65
N SER A 50 -8.35 -37.29 -27.21
CA SER A 50 -8.13 -38.52 -26.45
C SER A 50 -6.94 -38.41 -25.49
N ILE A 51 -5.81 -37.85 -25.95
CA ILE A 51 -4.63 -37.58 -25.10
C ILE A 51 -5.00 -36.62 -23.97
N ASN A 52 -5.75 -35.56 -24.27
CA ASN A 52 -6.13 -34.56 -23.28
C ASN A 52 -6.97 -35.12 -22.13
N ILE A 53 -7.80 -36.16 -22.37
CA ILE A 53 -8.59 -36.81 -21.31
C ILE A 53 -7.69 -37.38 -20.19
N PHE A 54 -6.49 -37.84 -20.53
CA PHE A 54 -5.55 -38.39 -19.55
C PHE A 54 -4.79 -37.33 -18.76
N SER A 55 -4.86 -36.06 -19.16
CA SER A 55 -4.24 -34.97 -18.40
C SER A 55 -4.95 -34.77 -17.05
N PRO A 56 -4.23 -34.72 -15.91
CA PRO A 56 -4.85 -34.58 -14.58
C PRO A 56 -5.81 -33.39 -14.46
N ILE A 57 -5.48 -32.25 -15.06
CA ILE A 57 -6.35 -31.06 -15.05
C ILE A 57 -7.67 -31.30 -15.78
N ASN A 58 -7.68 -32.14 -16.82
CA ASN A 58 -8.89 -32.52 -17.55
C ASN A 58 -9.67 -33.66 -16.88
N GLN A 59 -9.26 -34.11 -15.69
CA GLN A 59 -10.06 -35.01 -14.85
C GLN A 59 -10.84 -34.24 -13.77
N CYS A 60 -10.47 -32.97 -13.52
CA CYS A 60 -11.20 -32.11 -12.60
C CYS A 60 -12.66 -31.89 -13.05
N PRO A 61 -13.63 -31.79 -12.11
CA PRO A 61 -14.98 -31.33 -12.40
C PRO A 61 -15.00 -29.94 -13.05
N ASN A 62 -16.06 -29.64 -13.80
CA ASN A 62 -16.23 -28.36 -14.50
C ASN A 62 -16.19 -27.16 -13.54
N ASP A 63 -16.72 -27.30 -12.33
CA ASP A 63 -16.72 -26.22 -11.34
C ASP A 63 -15.33 -25.95 -10.79
N VAL A 64 -14.55 -27.00 -10.52
CA VAL A 64 -13.14 -26.86 -10.11
C VAL A 64 -12.32 -26.20 -11.21
N LEU A 65 -12.49 -26.62 -12.48
CA LEU A 65 -11.85 -25.96 -13.61
C LEU A 65 -12.25 -24.49 -13.76
N SER A 66 -13.53 -24.18 -13.53
CA SER A 66 -14.03 -22.80 -13.60
C SER A 66 -13.38 -21.92 -12.52
N ILE A 67 -13.22 -22.43 -11.30
CA ILE A 67 -12.51 -21.76 -10.22
C ILE A 67 -11.03 -21.57 -10.61
N ILE A 68 -10.38 -22.61 -11.12
CA ILE A 68 -8.98 -22.52 -11.60
C ILE A 68 -8.85 -21.43 -12.67
N PHE A 69 -9.77 -21.35 -13.64
CA PHE A 69 -9.73 -20.31 -14.67
C PHE A 69 -9.92 -18.92 -14.10
N GLN A 70 -10.81 -18.74 -13.12
CA GLN A 70 -10.96 -17.46 -12.43
C GLN A 70 -9.66 -17.00 -11.75
N TYR A 71 -8.89 -17.93 -11.18
CA TYR A 71 -7.57 -17.63 -10.59
C TYR A 71 -6.46 -17.50 -11.64
N ALA A 72 -6.52 -18.24 -12.75
CA ALA A 72 -5.52 -18.22 -13.81
C ALA A 72 -5.51 -16.90 -14.58
N VAL A 73 -6.67 -16.24 -14.68
CA VAL A 73 -6.79 -14.86 -15.12
C VAL A 73 -6.26 -13.97 -13.99
N ALA A 74 -5.00 -13.57 -14.14
CA ALA A 74 -4.31 -12.72 -13.17
C ALA A 74 -5.09 -11.42 -12.95
N LEU A 75 -5.06 -10.94 -11.71
CA LEU A 75 -5.34 -9.52 -11.44
C LEU A 75 -4.42 -8.69 -12.34
N ILE A 76 -4.89 -7.53 -12.78
CA ILE A 76 -4.00 -6.61 -13.52
C ILE A 76 -2.83 -6.31 -12.59
N ASN A 77 -1.67 -6.90 -12.91
CA ASN A 77 -0.49 -6.78 -12.10
C ASN A 77 -0.17 -5.30 -11.89
N GLU A 78 0.26 -4.98 -10.66
CA GLU A 78 0.76 -3.71 -10.11
C GLU A 78 1.91 -3.06 -10.92
N SER A 79 2.30 -3.65 -12.05
CA SER A 79 3.47 -3.32 -12.88
C SER A 79 3.44 -1.95 -13.57
N ALA A 80 2.44 -1.12 -13.32
CA ALA A 80 2.43 0.27 -13.78
C ALA A 80 2.61 1.30 -12.65
N GLY A 81 2.78 0.89 -11.39
CA GLY A 81 2.88 1.83 -10.27
C GLY A 81 1.62 2.67 -10.11
N GLU A 82 0.46 2.07 -10.38
CA GLU A 82 -0.84 2.71 -10.29
C GLU A 82 -1.58 2.20 -9.06
N PHE A 83 -2.23 3.11 -8.35
CA PHE A 83 -2.98 2.74 -7.16
C PHE A 83 -4.29 2.06 -7.54
N GLN A 84 -4.55 0.90 -6.94
CA GLN A 84 -5.84 0.24 -6.96
C GLN A 84 -6.29 -0.02 -5.53
N TRP A 85 -7.58 0.16 -5.28
CA TRP A 85 -8.17 -0.21 -4.00
C TRP A 85 -8.09 -1.72 -3.81
N PRO A 86 -7.83 -2.24 -2.60
CA PRO A 86 -7.71 -3.69 -2.37
C PRO A 86 -8.98 -4.51 -2.70
N PHE A 87 -10.15 -3.87 -2.68
CA PHE A 87 -11.42 -4.48 -3.09
C PHE A 87 -11.70 -4.36 -4.59
N SER A 88 -10.85 -3.63 -5.34
CA SER A 88 -10.87 -3.65 -6.80
C SER A 88 -10.61 -5.07 -7.26
N SER A 89 -11.43 -5.54 -8.17
CA SER A 89 -11.39 -6.92 -8.63
C SER A 89 -11.11 -7.01 -10.12
N LEU A 90 -10.47 -5.97 -10.65
CA LEU A 90 -10.15 -5.82 -12.06
C LEU A 90 -9.06 -6.83 -12.50
N ARG A 91 -9.36 -7.62 -13.53
CA ARG A 91 -8.51 -8.71 -14.02
C ARG A 91 -8.04 -8.47 -15.45
N SER A 92 -6.91 -9.07 -15.79
CA SER A 92 -6.29 -8.94 -17.11
C SER A 92 -6.86 -9.98 -18.07
N SER A 93 -7.50 -9.54 -19.15
CA SER A 93 -8.18 -10.39 -20.12
C SER A 93 -7.32 -11.17 -21.16
N PRO A 94 -6.04 -10.87 -21.46
CA PRO A 94 -5.30 -11.55 -22.53
C PRO A 94 -5.24 -13.07 -22.39
N ARG A 95 -4.98 -13.55 -21.17
CA ARG A 95 -4.86 -14.98 -20.89
C ARG A 95 -6.17 -15.74 -21.12
N LEU A 96 -7.32 -15.07 -20.99
CA LEU A 96 -8.61 -15.71 -21.21
C LEU A 96 -8.73 -16.20 -22.65
N ILE A 97 -8.25 -15.41 -23.62
CA ILE A 97 -8.26 -15.80 -25.03
C ILE A 97 -7.40 -17.05 -25.20
N ASP A 98 -6.16 -17.04 -24.71
CA ASP A 98 -5.24 -18.19 -24.79
C ASP A 98 -5.87 -19.46 -24.19
N LEU A 99 -6.54 -19.34 -23.03
CA LEU A 99 -7.23 -20.46 -22.38
C LEU A 99 -8.35 -21.04 -23.26
N THR A 100 -9.05 -20.23 -24.06
CA THR A 100 -10.07 -20.72 -25.02
C THR A 100 -9.50 -21.48 -26.22
N HIS A 101 -8.17 -21.47 -26.40
CA HIS A 101 -7.47 -22.18 -27.48
C HIS A 101 -6.75 -23.45 -27.03
N VAL A 102 -6.75 -23.78 -25.73
CA VAL A 102 -6.05 -24.98 -25.20
C VAL A 102 -6.70 -26.28 -25.68
N CYS A 103 -8.00 -26.47 -25.43
CA CYS A 103 -8.76 -27.62 -25.89
C CYS A 103 -10.26 -27.32 -26.00
N ARG A 104 -11.02 -28.19 -26.68
CA ARG A 104 -12.47 -28.02 -26.88
C ARG A 104 -13.23 -27.90 -25.55
N ARG A 105 -12.86 -28.70 -24.54
CA ARG A 105 -13.52 -28.67 -23.22
C ARG A 105 -13.34 -27.31 -22.54
N TRP A 106 -12.11 -26.80 -22.51
CA TRP A 106 -11.81 -25.50 -21.90
C TRP A 106 -12.53 -24.39 -22.64
N ARG A 107 -12.52 -24.42 -23.97
CA ARG A 107 -13.27 -23.47 -24.80
C ARG A 107 -14.74 -23.44 -24.44
N VAL A 108 -15.42 -24.59 -24.41
CA VAL A 108 -16.85 -24.66 -24.06
C VAL A 108 -17.10 -24.11 -22.65
N LEU A 109 -16.29 -24.52 -21.68
CA LEU A 109 -16.43 -24.06 -20.29
C LEU A 109 -16.22 -22.56 -20.14
N LEU A 110 -15.20 -21.99 -20.78
CA LEU A 110 -14.90 -20.58 -20.68
C LEU A 110 -15.94 -19.72 -21.39
N LEU A 111 -16.43 -20.16 -22.56
CA LEU A 111 -17.44 -19.44 -23.33
C LEU A 111 -18.82 -19.44 -22.66
N ASP A 112 -19.16 -20.48 -21.90
CA ASP A 112 -20.43 -20.60 -21.18
C ASP A 112 -20.44 -19.88 -19.82
N ARG A 113 -19.36 -19.19 -19.44
CA ARG A 113 -19.23 -18.51 -18.14
C ARG A 113 -19.12 -16.99 -18.34
N PRO A 114 -20.24 -16.25 -18.35
CA PRO A 114 -20.25 -14.81 -18.61
C PRO A 114 -19.35 -13.99 -17.68
N LEU A 115 -19.22 -14.39 -16.41
CA LEU A 115 -18.39 -13.71 -15.39
C LEU A 115 -16.89 -13.69 -15.71
N LEU A 116 -16.42 -14.53 -16.64
CA LEU A 116 -15.03 -14.47 -17.11
C LEU A 116 -14.81 -13.35 -18.14
N TRP A 117 -15.88 -12.91 -18.79
CA TRP A 117 -15.86 -11.92 -19.88
C TRP A 117 -16.23 -10.50 -19.43
N THR A 118 -16.43 -10.29 -18.12
CA THR A 118 -16.84 -8.99 -17.55
C THR A 118 -15.70 -7.96 -17.47
N HIS A 119 -14.46 -8.40 -17.62
CA HIS A 119 -13.27 -7.55 -17.49
C HIS A 119 -12.72 -7.14 -18.84
N ILE A 120 -12.86 -5.86 -19.16
CA ILE A 120 -12.43 -5.29 -20.43
C ILE A 120 -11.30 -4.30 -20.13
N GLY A 121 -10.12 -4.50 -20.72
CA GLY A 121 -8.93 -3.72 -20.35
C GLY A 121 -7.95 -3.52 -21.51
N ASP A 122 -7.25 -2.39 -21.50
CA ASP A 122 -6.26 -1.99 -22.52
C ASP A 122 -4.88 -2.70 -22.41
N HIS A 123 -4.78 -3.82 -21.68
CA HIS A 123 -3.51 -4.54 -21.46
C HIS A 123 -3.04 -5.41 -22.64
N LEU A 124 -3.73 -5.32 -23.77
CA LEU A 124 -3.56 -6.19 -24.93
C LEU A 124 -2.63 -5.58 -26.02
N GLY A 125 -1.88 -4.51 -25.73
CA GLY A 125 -1.03 -3.82 -26.71
C GLY A 125 -1.78 -2.74 -27.49
N SER A 126 -1.28 -2.27 -28.63
CA SER A 126 -1.89 -1.16 -29.39
C SER A 126 -3.29 -1.49 -29.93
N ASP A 127 -4.30 -0.77 -29.43
CA ASP A 127 -5.69 -0.73 -29.91
C ASP A 127 -6.65 -1.96 -29.76
N PRO A 128 -6.56 -2.76 -28.68
CA PRO A 128 -7.32 -3.99 -28.48
C PRO A 128 -8.71 -3.78 -27.87
N LEU A 129 -8.97 -2.68 -27.17
CA LEU A 129 -10.33 -2.31 -26.76
C LEU A 129 -11.27 -2.28 -27.97
N LEU A 130 -10.81 -1.78 -29.12
CA LEU A 130 -11.61 -1.74 -30.34
C LEU A 130 -11.88 -3.12 -30.94
N ARG A 131 -10.98 -4.10 -30.76
CA ARG A 131 -11.11 -5.43 -31.40
C ARG A 131 -11.78 -6.46 -30.50
N ALA A 132 -11.45 -6.48 -29.22
CA ALA A 132 -11.89 -7.51 -28.30
C ALA A 132 -13.17 -7.14 -27.54
N ALA A 133 -13.45 -5.84 -27.32
CA ALA A 133 -14.61 -5.43 -26.53
C ALA A 133 -15.95 -5.97 -27.05
N PRO A 134 -16.25 -5.99 -28.37
CA PRO A 134 -17.52 -6.57 -28.86
C PRO A 134 -17.70 -8.03 -28.45
N THR A 135 -16.65 -8.84 -28.56
CA THR A 135 -16.68 -10.25 -28.15
C THR A 135 -16.84 -10.41 -26.63
N PHE A 136 -16.24 -9.55 -25.83
CA PHE A 136 -16.38 -9.57 -24.37
C PHE A 136 -17.79 -9.15 -23.94
N LEU A 137 -18.35 -8.12 -24.58
CA LEU A 137 -19.74 -7.69 -24.36
C LEU A 137 -20.74 -8.81 -24.68
N GLU A 138 -20.62 -9.41 -25.87
CA GLU A 138 -21.49 -10.51 -26.30
C GLU A 138 -21.44 -11.67 -25.30
N ARG A 139 -20.25 -12.02 -24.80
CA ARG A 139 -20.06 -13.17 -23.91
C ARG A 139 -20.38 -12.86 -22.44
N SER A 140 -20.21 -11.63 -22.00
CA SER A 140 -20.60 -11.20 -20.63
C SER A 140 -22.11 -11.08 -20.46
N ARG A 141 -22.88 -11.01 -21.57
CA ARG A 141 -24.34 -10.94 -21.55
C ARG A 141 -24.80 -9.78 -20.66
N GLU A 142 -25.64 -10.08 -19.68
CA GLU A 142 -26.20 -9.09 -18.76
C GLU A 142 -25.33 -8.82 -17.52
N ALA A 143 -24.16 -9.46 -17.40
CA ALA A 143 -23.32 -9.34 -16.22
C ALA A 143 -22.69 -7.95 -16.09
N SER A 144 -22.48 -7.53 -14.84
CA SER A 144 -21.82 -6.27 -14.51
C SER A 144 -20.40 -6.20 -15.05
N LEU A 145 -20.06 -5.07 -15.67
CA LEU A 145 -18.80 -4.86 -16.36
C LEU A 145 -17.79 -4.12 -15.49
N LYS A 146 -16.51 -4.43 -15.71
CA LYS A 146 -15.35 -3.78 -15.11
C LYS A 146 -14.39 -3.38 -16.21
N LEU A 147 -14.13 -2.08 -16.31
CA LEU A 147 -13.49 -1.50 -17.47
C LEU A 147 -12.23 -0.74 -17.09
N HIS A 148 -11.15 -0.98 -17.82
CA HIS A 148 -9.92 -0.19 -17.77
C HIS A 148 -9.52 0.32 -19.14
N VAL A 149 -9.60 1.63 -19.29
CA VAL A 149 -9.44 2.34 -20.55
C VAL A 149 -8.30 3.32 -20.44
N ARG A 150 -7.43 3.31 -21.44
CA ARG A 150 -6.41 4.33 -21.66
C ARG A 150 -6.67 4.94 -23.03
N VAL A 151 -6.93 6.25 -23.06
CA VAL A 151 -7.29 6.96 -24.30
C VAL A 151 -6.07 7.66 -24.85
N MET A 152 -5.55 7.19 -25.97
CA MET A 152 -4.33 7.72 -26.60
C MET A 152 -4.60 8.49 -27.90
N SER A 153 -5.84 8.44 -28.41
CA SER A 153 -6.22 9.11 -29.65
C SER A 153 -7.68 9.54 -29.65
N ALA A 154 -8.01 10.55 -30.47
CA ALA A 154 -9.38 11.00 -30.70
C ALA A 154 -10.28 9.93 -31.33
N ARG A 155 -9.70 8.94 -32.04
CA ARG A 155 -10.48 7.82 -32.59
C ARG A 155 -10.95 6.87 -31.49
N GLN A 156 -10.04 6.48 -30.59
CA GLN A 156 -10.38 5.63 -29.44
C GLN A 156 -11.45 6.30 -28.58
N MET A 157 -11.28 7.59 -28.37
CA MET A 157 -12.22 8.45 -27.67
C MET A 157 -13.66 8.36 -28.22
N GLN A 158 -13.85 8.47 -29.54
CA GLN A 158 -15.18 8.33 -30.16
C GLN A 158 -15.78 6.93 -29.93
N THR A 159 -14.99 5.87 -30.08
CA THR A 159 -15.50 4.51 -29.86
C THR A 159 -15.87 4.24 -28.40
N ILE A 160 -15.10 4.78 -27.46
CA ILE A 160 -15.39 4.67 -26.03
C ILE A 160 -16.66 5.44 -25.66
N SER A 161 -16.91 6.62 -26.27
CA SER A 161 -18.16 7.35 -26.09
C SER A 161 -19.36 6.49 -26.45
N HIS A 162 -19.36 5.91 -27.66
CA HIS A 162 -20.43 5.02 -28.11
C HIS A 162 -20.57 3.77 -27.22
N PHE A 163 -19.46 3.23 -26.74
CA PHE A 163 -19.47 2.12 -25.79
C PHE A 163 -20.18 2.50 -24.49
N PHE A 164 -19.89 3.68 -23.93
CA PHE A 164 -20.52 4.17 -22.70
C PHE A 164 -22.02 4.41 -22.89
N GLU A 165 -22.42 5.06 -23.98
CA GLU A 165 -23.84 5.30 -24.30
C GLU A 165 -24.68 4.01 -24.21
N SER A 166 -24.12 2.87 -24.60
CA SER A 166 -24.83 1.59 -24.63
C SER A 166 -24.69 0.74 -23.35
N ASN A 167 -23.64 0.96 -22.54
CA ASN A 167 -23.26 0.00 -21.48
C ASN A 167 -23.06 0.60 -20.09
N LEU A 168 -23.10 1.93 -19.93
CA LEU A 168 -22.76 2.59 -18.65
C LEU A 168 -23.62 2.12 -17.46
N SER A 169 -24.87 1.74 -17.73
CA SER A 169 -25.83 1.25 -16.72
C SER A 169 -25.40 -0.03 -16.01
N ARG A 170 -24.51 -0.81 -16.61
CA ARG A 170 -23.98 -2.07 -16.07
C ARG A 170 -22.50 -2.01 -15.67
N ILE A 171 -21.84 -0.86 -15.80
CA ILE A 171 -20.44 -0.71 -15.40
C ILE A 171 -20.38 -0.50 -13.88
N GLU A 172 -19.73 -1.42 -13.16
CA GLU A 172 -19.52 -1.35 -11.72
C GLU A 172 -18.15 -0.79 -11.32
N GLU A 173 -17.11 -1.05 -12.11
CA GLU A 173 -15.76 -0.52 -11.89
C GLU A 173 -15.26 0.12 -13.18
N LEU A 174 -14.85 1.38 -13.11
CA LEU A 174 -14.39 2.15 -14.26
C LEU A 174 -13.06 2.83 -13.96
N HIS A 175 -12.03 2.50 -14.73
CA HIS A 175 -10.71 3.11 -14.65
C HIS A 175 -10.39 3.76 -15.98
N VAL A 176 -10.32 5.09 -16.02
CA VAL A 176 -10.14 5.88 -17.23
C VAL A 176 -8.87 6.71 -17.12
N LYS A 177 -7.98 6.55 -18.10
CA LYS A 177 -6.68 7.21 -18.14
C LYS A 177 -6.45 8.04 -19.39
N HIS A 178 -5.69 9.13 -19.19
CA HIS A 178 -5.22 10.03 -20.24
C HIS A 178 -6.34 10.58 -21.12
N THR A 179 -7.52 10.83 -20.56
CA THR A 179 -8.64 11.39 -21.31
C THR A 179 -8.52 12.92 -21.39
N PRO A 180 -8.41 13.51 -22.59
CA PRO A 180 -8.44 14.96 -22.77
C PRO A 180 -9.77 15.58 -22.31
N ASP A 181 -10.87 14.86 -22.52
CA ASP A 181 -12.21 15.18 -22.03
C ASP A 181 -12.77 13.95 -21.33
N LEU A 182 -13.39 14.12 -20.17
CA LEU A 182 -14.02 13.02 -19.46
C LEU A 182 -15.38 12.72 -20.12
N PHE A 183 -15.33 11.89 -21.17
CA PHE A 183 -16.51 11.35 -21.84
C PHE A 183 -17.39 10.61 -20.83
N GLY A 184 -18.71 10.68 -21.03
CA GLY A 184 -19.67 9.97 -20.20
C GLY A 184 -20.07 10.67 -18.90
N LEU A 185 -19.41 11.77 -18.49
CA LEU A 185 -19.89 12.56 -17.33
C LEU A 185 -21.25 13.23 -17.58
N HIS A 186 -21.82 13.12 -18.78
CA HIS A 186 -23.16 13.59 -19.11
C HIS A 186 -24.21 12.48 -19.05
N HIS A 187 -23.80 11.24 -18.81
CA HIS A 187 -24.70 10.08 -18.73
C HIS A 187 -24.72 9.52 -17.31
N SER A 188 -25.83 8.89 -16.97
CA SER A 188 -26.03 8.23 -15.68
C SER A 188 -25.23 6.92 -15.60
N ALA A 189 -24.57 6.69 -14.47
CA ALA A 189 -23.81 5.48 -14.18
C ALA A 189 -24.32 4.82 -12.87
N PRO A 190 -25.55 4.30 -12.86
CA PRO A 190 -26.27 3.91 -11.65
C PRO A 190 -25.64 2.71 -10.93
N ALA A 191 -24.96 1.83 -11.65
CA ALA A 191 -24.29 0.65 -11.10
C ALA A 191 -22.86 0.93 -10.62
N LEU A 192 -22.31 2.12 -10.88
CA LEU A 192 -20.89 2.41 -10.67
C LEU A 192 -20.54 2.45 -9.18
N LYS A 193 -19.59 1.61 -8.76
CA LYS A 193 -19.10 1.48 -7.38
C LYS A 193 -17.68 1.99 -7.21
N VAL A 194 -16.83 1.82 -8.22
CA VAL A 194 -15.42 2.22 -8.21
C VAL A 194 -15.10 3.04 -9.45
N LEU A 195 -14.54 4.23 -9.25
CA LEU A 195 -14.12 5.12 -10.31
C LEU A 195 -12.66 5.54 -10.12
N THR A 196 -11.83 5.36 -11.14
CA THR A 196 -10.50 5.97 -11.24
C THR A 196 -10.46 6.87 -12.46
N MET A 197 -10.07 8.13 -12.26
CA MET A 197 -9.93 9.11 -13.33
C MET A 197 -8.53 9.73 -13.31
N GLU A 198 -7.91 9.79 -14.48
CA GLU A 198 -6.71 10.57 -14.75
C GLU A 198 -7.00 11.53 -15.91
N SER A 199 -7.10 12.83 -15.62
CA SER A 199 -7.35 13.86 -16.63
C SER A 199 -6.29 14.96 -16.56
N VAL A 200 -5.90 15.44 -17.74
CA VAL A 200 -4.90 16.51 -17.91
C VAL A 200 -5.57 17.88 -18.12
N GLN A 201 -6.87 17.92 -18.43
CA GLN A 201 -7.57 19.17 -18.76
C GLN A 201 -8.48 19.70 -17.63
N LYS A 202 -8.70 21.02 -17.67
CA LYS A 202 -9.53 21.77 -16.74
C LYS A 202 -11.00 21.61 -17.10
N SER A 203 -11.78 21.00 -16.20
CA SER A 203 -13.24 21.07 -16.25
C SER A 203 -13.81 21.63 -14.94
N PRO A 204 -13.45 22.86 -14.53
CA PRO A 204 -13.93 23.43 -13.28
C PRO A 204 -15.46 23.47 -13.28
N GLY A 205 -16.04 22.78 -12.30
CA GLY A 205 -17.48 22.77 -12.08
C GLY A 205 -18.28 21.72 -12.84
N GLN A 206 -17.63 20.70 -13.38
CA GLN A 206 -18.33 19.56 -13.95
C GLN A 206 -18.86 18.63 -12.84
N THR A 207 -20.07 18.11 -13.05
CA THR A 207 -20.62 16.99 -12.27
C THR A 207 -20.14 15.68 -12.87
N VAL A 208 -19.81 14.71 -12.03
CA VAL A 208 -19.45 13.37 -12.47
C VAL A 208 -20.73 12.58 -12.81
N PHE A 209 -20.81 12.03 -14.03
CA PHE A 209 -21.93 11.19 -14.51
C PHE A 209 -23.32 11.82 -14.33
N ALA A 210 -23.48 13.08 -14.71
CA ALA A 210 -24.68 13.90 -14.54
C ALA A 210 -25.18 13.99 -13.08
N GLY A 211 -24.32 13.66 -12.12
CA GLY A 211 -24.66 13.54 -10.70
C GLY A 211 -25.32 12.21 -10.31
N ASP A 212 -25.56 11.29 -11.26
CA ASP A 212 -26.26 10.03 -11.01
C ASP A 212 -25.28 8.85 -10.89
N VAL A 213 -24.68 8.77 -9.70
CA VAL A 213 -23.76 7.69 -9.26
C VAL A 213 -24.09 7.26 -7.82
N PRO A 214 -25.32 6.79 -7.54
CA PRO A 214 -25.80 6.52 -6.20
C PRO A 214 -25.02 5.41 -5.47
N LEU A 215 -24.36 4.52 -6.21
CA LEU A 215 -23.61 3.40 -5.65
C LEU A 215 -22.09 3.65 -5.56
N LEU A 216 -21.60 4.84 -5.93
CA LEU A 216 -20.17 5.12 -5.96
C LEU A 216 -19.60 5.16 -4.55
N ARG A 217 -18.75 4.17 -4.25
CA ARG A 217 -18.11 3.99 -2.93
C ARG A 217 -16.65 4.41 -2.93
N ALA A 218 -15.96 4.26 -4.06
CA ALA A 218 -14.53 4.50 -4.15
C ALA A 218 -14.19 5.39 -5.35
N LEU A 219 -13.49 6.49 -5.09
CA LEU A 219 -13.06 7.45 -6.10
C LEU A 219 -11.54 7.64 -6.00
N THR A 220 -10.85 7.43 -7.11
CA THR A 220 -9.43 7.73 -7.28
C THR A 220 -9.26 8.82 -8.33
N MET A 221 -8.61 9.91 -7.95
CA MET A 221 -8.35 11.09 -8.77
C MET A 221 -6.85 11.22 -8.95
N GLN A 222 -6.35 10.88 -10.14
CA GLN A 222 -4.93 10.94 -10.47
C GLN A 222 -4.63 12.20 -11.28
N SER A 223 -3.69 13.02 -10.79
CA SER A 223 -3.21 14.24 -11.46
C SER A 223 -4.32 15.21 -11.88
N MET A 224 -5.44 15.22 -11.14
CA MET A 224 -6.59 16.07 -11.38
C MET A 224 -6.36 17.49 -10.86
N SER A 225 -6.90 18.48 -11.58
CA SER A 225 -6.83 19.91 -11.21
C SER A 225 -8.17 20.51 -10.76
N TRP A 226 -9.21 19.69 -10.58
CA TRP A 226 -10.56 20.11 -10.17
C TRP A 226 -11.24 19.01 -9.35
N PHE A 227 -12.30 19.37 -8.62
CA PHE A 227 -13.11 18.44 -7.82
C PHE A 227 -14.58 18.40 -8.27
N PRO A 228 -15.26 17.24 -8.20
CA PRO A 228 -16.68 17.13 -8.51
C PRO A 228 -17.55 18.07 -7.69
N LYS A 229 -18.51 18.73 -8.35
CA LYS A 229 -19.50 19.60 -7.67
C LYS A 229 -20.73 18.87 -7.16
N ASN A 230 -21.04 17.70 -7.72
CA ASN A 230 -22.20 16.93 -7.27
C ASN A 230 -21.89 16.25 -5.93
N PRO A 231 -22.88 16.13 -5.03
CA PRO A 231 -22.72 15.39 -3.79
C PRO A 231 -22.53 13.90 -4.08
N LEU A 232 -21.69 13.26 -3.27
CA LEU A 232 -21.38 11.83 -3.36
C LEU A 232 -21.60 11.17 -1.98
N PRO A 233 -22.86 11.04 -1.53
CA PRO A 233 -23.17 10.60 -0.17
C PRO A 233 -22.73 9.16 0.14
N SER A 234 -22.65 8.30 -0.87
CA SER A 234 -22.22 6.90 -0.75
C SER A 234 -20.70 6.72 -0.77
N LEU A 235 -19.93 7.80 -0.97
CA LEU A 235 -18.48 7.74 -1.10
C LEU A 235 -17.86 7.45 0.27
N THR A 236 -17.13 6.33 0.34
CA THR A 236 -16.45 5.85 1.56
C THR A 236 -14.93 5.92 1.41
N HIS A 237 -14.40 5.86 0.18
CA HIS A 237 -12.97 5.83 -0.10
C HIS A 237 -12.60 6.87 -1.15
N LEU A 238 -11.72 7.81 -0.79
CA LEU A 238 -11.24 8.85 -1.69
C LEU A 238 -9.70 8.83 -1.73
N CYS A 239 -9.13 8.72 -2.92
CA CYS A 239 -7.70 8.81 -3.15
C CYS A 239 -7.40 9.90 -4.18
N ILE A 240 -6.62 10.88 -3.79
CA ILE A 240 -6.17 11.98 -4.65
C ILE A 240 -4.65 11.90 -4.70
N TYR A 241 -4.07 11.61 -5.86
CA TYR A 241 -2.62 11.61 -5.97
C TYR A 241 -2.11 12.08 -7.33
N SER A 242 -0.84 12.45 -7.41
CA SER A 242 -0.18 12.67 -8.70
C SER A 242 0.92 11.65 -8.92
N LYS A 243 1.12 11.27 -10.18
CA LYS A 243 2.23 10.40 -10.56
C LYS A 243 3.36 11.24 -11.11
N LYS A 244 4.54 11.16 -10.50
CA LYS A 244 5.77 11.68 -11.11
C LYS A 244 6.10 10.86 -12.35
N ALA A 245 6.23 11.51 -13.50
CA ALA A 245 6.65 10.85 -14.72
C ALA A 245 8.03 10.22 -14.50
N PRO A 246 8.19 8.89 -14.67
CA PRO A 246 9.48 8.24 -14.47
C PRO A 246 10.48 8.79 -15.50
N GLY A 247 11.63 9.29 -15.03
CA GLY A 247 12.73 9.76 -15.88
C GLY A 247 12.83 11.28 -16.06
N THR A 248 11.87 12.08 -15.60
CA THR A 248 12.03 13.54 -15.56
C THR A 248 12.81 13.95 -14.29
N ASN A 249 14.12 13.66 -14.28
CA ASN A 249 15.05 14.08 -13.22
C ASN A 249 15.38 15.58 -13.25
N HIS A 250 14.65 16.36 -14.05
CA HIS A 250 14.80 17.80 -14.14
C HIS A 250 13.49 18.44 -13.72
N GLY A 251 13.60 19.40 -12.80
CA GLY A 251 12.50 20.22 -12.27
C GLY A 251 11.84 21.11 -13.32
N GLY A 252 11.52 20.56 -14.49
CA GLY A 252 10.42 21.04 -15.28
C GLY A 252 9.17 20.79 -14.44
N PHE A 253 8.79 21.81 -13.67
CA PHE A 253 7.41 22.05 -13.28
C PHE A 253 6.59 22.08 -14.58
N GLN A 254 6.29 20.91 -15.13
CA GLN A 254 5.20 20.76 -16.08
C GLN A 254 4.02 21.42 -15.38
N HIS A 255 3.42 22.42 -16.03
CA HIS A 255 2.40 23.31 -15.47
C HIS A 255 1.19 22.52 -14.94
N TYR A 256 1.34 21.86 -13.79
CA TYR A 256 0.24 21.27 -13.07
C TYR A 256 -0.54 22.45 -12.53
N ILE A 257 -1.69 22.66 -13.15
CA ILE A 257 -2.70 23.59 -12.66
C ILE A 257 -3.01 23.16 -11.24
N THR A 258 -2.71 24.05 -10.30
CA THR A 258 -2.90 23.79 -8.89
C THR A 258 -4.39 23.94 -8.56
N SER A 259 -4.98 22.95 -7.91
CA SER A 259 -6.33 23.06 -7.35
C SER A 259 -6.30 23.84 -6.05
N LEU A 260 -7.35 24.64 -5.83
CA LEU A 260 -7.53 25.32 -4.56
C LEU A 260 -8.02 24.33 -3.49
N LEU A 261 -7.43 24.40 -2.30
CA LEU A 261 -7.86 23.62 -1.15
C LEU A 261 -9.32 23.90 -0.74
N SER A 262 -9.84 25.11 -1.02
CA SER A 262 -11.27 25.40 -0.82
C SER A 262 -12.17 24.47 -1.61
N GLY A 263 -11.83 24.18 -2.87
CA GLY A 263 -12.60 23.26 -3.70
C GLY A 263 -12.55 21.82 -3.18
N LEU A 264 -11.42 21.42 -2.58
CA LEU A 264 -11.34 20.12 -1.90
C LEU A 264 -12.23 20.11 -0.65
N ALA A 265 -12.20 21.17 0.15
CA ALA A 265 -13.03 21.27 1.34
C ALA A 265 -14.53 21.21 1.01
N ASP A 266 -14.97 21.96 -0.01
CA ASP A 266 -16.36 21.89 -0.53
C ASP A 266 -16.74 20.47 -0.94
N PHE A 267 -15.81 19.76 -1.59
CA PHE A 267 -16.03 18.39 -2.03
C PHE A 267 -16.10 17.41 -0.85
N LEU A 268 -15.24 17.57 0.15
CA LEU A 268 -15.25 16.73 1.36
C LEU A 268 -16.54 16.95 2.18
N ASP A 269 -17.03 18.20 2.28
CA ASP A 269 -18.32 18.50 2.91
C ASP A 269 -19.49 17.77 2.22
N ALA A 270 -19.35 17.48 0.92
CA ALA A 270 -20.33 16.75 0.12
C ALA A 270 -20.19 15.22 0.18
N CYS A 271 -19.26 14.70 1.00
CA CYS A 271 -18.96 13.27 1.17
C CYS A 271 -19.04 12.85 2.66
N PRO A 272 -20.23 12.93 3.31
CA PRO A 272 -20.35 12.70 4.75
C PRO A 272 -20.04 11.27 5.20
N GLY A 273 -20.17 10.28 4.31
CA GLY A 273 -19.89 8.87 4.57
C GLY A 273 -18.42 8.45 4.42
N LEU A 274 -17.50 9.39 4.24
CA LEU A 274 -16.11 9.08 3.94
C LEU A 274 -15.41 8.37 5.12
N GLU A 275 -14.85 7.18 4.86
CA GLU A 275 -14.14 6.33 5.82
C GLU A 275 -12.62 6.38 5.62
N GLU A 276 -12.15 6.57 4.40
CA GLU A 276 -10.73 6.67 4.07
C GLU A 276 -10.44 7.80 3.08
N LEU A 277 -9.47 8.65 3.44
CA LEU A 277 -8.97 9.76 2.63
C LEU A 277 -7.47 9.62 2.43
N ILE A 278 -7.04 9.56 1.17
CA ILE A 278 -5.63 9.53 0.76
C ILE A 278 -5.34 10.76 -0.08
N VAL A 279 -4.31 11.51 0.27
CA VAL A 279 -3.82 12.67 -0.48
C VAL A 279 -2.30 12.58 -0.61
N SER A 280 -1.79 12.34 -1.82
CA SER A 280 -0.34 12.13 -2.05
C SER A 280 0.18 12.83 -3.28
N ASP A 281 1.20 13.68 -3.18
CA ASP A 281 1.77 14.41 -4.34
C ASP A 281 0.70 15.18 -5.18
N ALA A 282 -0.45 15.51 -4.59
CA ALA A 282 -1.52 16.27 -5.23
C ALA A 282 -1.15 17.75 -5.45
N PRO A 283 -1.45 18.35 -6.61
CA PRO A 283 -1.14 19.75 -6.90
C PRO A 283 -2.13 20.68 -6.17
N LEU A 284 -1.99 20.84 -4.85
CA LEU A 284 -2.87 21.64 -4.00
C LEU A 284 -2.21 22.96 -3.59
N LEU A 285 -2.98 24.06 -3.66
CA LEU A 285 -2.54 25.39 -3.26
C LEU A 285 -3.28 25.85 -2.01
N VAL A 286 -2.51 26.33 -1.02
CA VAL A 286 -3.03 27.08 0.13
C VAL A 286 -3.07 28.56 -0.26
N VAL A 287 -4.26 29.17 -0.17
CA VAL A 287 -4.47 30.61 -0.37
C VAL A 287 -5.00 31.19 0.94
N PRO A 288 -4.71 32.45 1.33
CA PRO A 288 -5.11 32.98 2.64
C PRO A 288 -6.60 32.77 2.98
N SER A 289 -7.50 32.93 2.00
CA SER A 289 -8.94 32.69 2.18
C SER A 289 -9.32 31.24 2.52
N THR A 290 -8.45 30.26 2.24
CA THR A 290 -8.68 28.85 2.58
C THR A 290 -8.39 28.54 4.05
N SER A 291 -7.62 29.40 4.73
CA SER A 291 -7.25 29.24 6.14
C SER A 291 -8.35 29.70 7.10
N ASP A 292 -9.25 30.59 6.65
CA ASP A 292 -10.36 31.12 7.46
C ASP A 292 -11.62 30.22 7.40
N ARG A 293 -11.56 29.12 6.64
CA ARG A 293 -12.70 28.22 6.48
C ARG A 293 -12.91 27.40 7.75
N PRO A 294 -14.17 27.15 8.17
CA PRO A 294 -14.42 26.21 9.26
C PRO A 294 -13.87 24.80 8.94
N PRO A 295 -13.41 24.05 9.95
CA PRO A 295 -13.00 22.66 9.77
C PRO A 295 -14.12 21.77 9.22
N VAL A 296 -13.77 20.94 8.24
CA VAL A 296 -14.60 19.89 7.67
C VAL A 296 -14.80 18.78 8.71
N THR A 297 -16.05 18.39 8.93
CA THR A 297 -16.41 17.34 9.91
C THR A 297 -16.73 16.03 9.18
N LEU A 298 -15.79 15.10 9.17
CA LEU A 298 -15.93 13.77 8.56
C LEU A 298 -16.11 12.71 9.66
N LYS A 299 -17.35 12.51 10.13
CA LYS A 299 -17.65 11.69 11.32
C LYS A 299 -17.31 10.21 11.18
N HIS A 300 -17.21 9.71 9.96
CA HIS A 300 -16.94 8.30 9.65
C HIS A 300 -15.48 8.06 9.25
N LEU A 301 -14.65 9.10 9.20
CA LEU A 301 -13.29 9.00 8.69
C LEU A 301 -12.41 8.21 9.68
N ARG A 302 -11.97 7.03 9.27
CA ARG A 302 -11.11 6.16 10.09
C ARG A 302 -9.65 6.22 9.68
N ARG A 303 -9.37 6.53 8.41
CA ARG A 303 -8.01 6.53 7.86
C ARG A 303 -7.75 7.79 7.06
N LEU A 304 -6.73 8.53 7.46
CA LEU A 304 -6.23 9.71 6.77
C LEU A 304 -4.77 9.50 6.37
N SER A 305 -4.47 9.44 5.08
CA SER A 305 -3.11 9.34 4.54
C SER A 305 -2.74 10.63 3.83
N ILE A 306 -1.67 11.29 4.27
CA ILE A 306 -1.16 12.51 3.64
C ILE A 306 0.32 12.31 3.35
N GLY A 307 0.76 12.46 2.11
CA GLY A 307 2.17 12.28 1.83
C GLY A 307 2.73 12.96 0.61
N GLU A 308 4.05 13.15 0.62
CA GLU A 308 4.77 13.86 -0.44
C GLU A 308 4.22 15.28 -0.70
N MET A 309 3.67 15.93 0.34
CA MET A 309 3.06 17.26 0.24
C MET A 309 3.93 18.37 0.83
N PRO A 310 3.80 19.62 0.33
CA PRO A 310 4.33 20.79 1.01
C PRO A 310 3.77 20.93 2.43
N ILE A 311 4.60 21.41 3.36
CA ILE A 311 4.25 21.55 4.78
C ILE A 311 2.99 22.40 5.02
N GLY A 312 2.76 23.42 4.18
CA GLY A 312 1.57 24.28 4.26
C GLY A 312 0.28 23.51 3.97
N VAL A 313 0.31 22.60 2.99
CA VAL A 313 -0.85 21.75 2.65
C VAL A 313 -1.11 20.74 3.76
N LEU A 314 -0.06 20.10 4.28
CA LEU A 314 -0.17 19.22 5.44
C LEU A 314 -0.76 19.96 6.65
N SER A 315 -0.33 21.19 6.88
CA SER A 315 -0.83 22.02 7.98
C SER A 315 -2.30 22.37 7.83
N TRP A 316 -2.74 22.65 6.61
CA TRP A 316 -4.15 22.83 6.33
C TRP A 316 -4.97 21.58 6.68
N PHE A 317 -4.55 20.38 6.27
CA PHE A 317 -5.28 19.15 6.59
C PHE A 317 -5.37 18.89 8.10
N LEU A 318 -4.27 19.05 8.83
CA LEU A 318 -4.23 18.79 10.28
C LEU A 318 -5.06 19.80 11.09
N THR A 319 -5.33 20.97 10.53
CA THR A 319 -6.15 22.02 11.17
C THR A 319 -7.61 21.98 10.74
N HIS A 320 -7.89 21.59 9.49
CA HIS A 320 -9.22 21.66 8.90
C HIS A 320 -9.95 20.33 8.83
N ILE A 321 -9.28 19.18 8.99
CA ILE A 321 -9.98 17.91 9.22
C ILE A 321 -10.13 17.71 10.72
N LYS A 322 -11.37 17.74 11.21
CA LYS A 322 -11.63 17.54 12.64
C LYS A 322 -11.28 16.11 13.05
N SER A 323 -10.30 15.97 13.93
CA SER A 323 -9.92 14.70 14.53
C SER A 323 -11.00 14.19 15.50
N HIS A 324 -11.14 12.86 15.60
CA HIS A 324 -11.97 12.15 16.56
C HIS A 324 -11.31 10.83 16.95
N ASP A 325 -11.84 10.16 17.97
CA ASP A 325 -11.17 9.08 18.72
C ASP A 325 -10.84 7.81 17.89
N GLU A 326 -11.45 7.61 16.73
CA GLU A 326 -11.22 6.46 15.84
C GLU A 326 -10.33 6.79 14.62
N LEU A 327 -9.95 8.06 14.44
CA LEU A 327 -9.21 8.51 13.27
C LEU A 327 -7.73 8.16 13.40
N SER A 328 -7.27 7.22 12.58
CA SER A 328 -5.84 6.96 12.40
C SER A 328 -5.27 7.79 11.26
N THR A 329 -4.07 8.35 11.45
CA THR A 329 -3.42 9.23 10.47
C THR A 329 -2.05 8.71 10.07
N ARG A 330 -1.76 8.64 8.77
CA ARG A 330 -0.43 8.36 8.23
C ARG A 330 0.08 9.58 7.48
N ILE A 331 1.23 10.10 7.91
CA ILE A 331 1.97 11.16 7.23
C ILE A 331 3.22 10.54 6.64
N PHE A 332 3.47 10.66 5.34
CA PHE A 332 4.63 10.03 4.71
C PHE A 332 5.30 10.89 3.66
N GLY A 333 6.53 10.52 3.26
CA GLY A 333 7.28 11.26 2.25
C GLY A 333 7.66 12.68 2.68
N LEU A 334 7.67 12.96 4.00
CA LEU A 334 8.19 14.23 4.52
C LEU A 334 9.67 14.33 4.19
N ARG A 335 10.11 15.47 3.68
CA ARG A 335 11.53 15.73 3.38
C ARG A 335 12.00 16.90 4.23
N CYS A 336 13.18 16.75 4.83
CA CYS A 336 13.87 17.86 5.45
C CYS A 336 14.77 18.52 4.40
N ASP A 337 14.48 19.77 4.03
CA ASP A 337 15.18 20.48 2.96
C ASP A 337 16.57 21.01 3.34
N GLY A 338 17.17 20.53 4.44
CA GLY A 338 18.54 20.89 4.78
C GLY A 338 19.07 20.33 6.10
N PRO A 339 20.38 20.51 6.37
CA PRO A 339 21.08 20.07 7.59
C PRO A 339 20.51 20.66 8.89
N SER A 340 19.98 21.88 8.82
CA SER A 340 19.61 22.71 9.98
C SER A 340 18.11 23.00 10.05
N SER A 341 17.32 22.42 9.15
CA SER A 341 15.88 22.63 9.08
C SER A 341 15.19 21.58 9.93
N THR A 342 14.80 21.95 11.15
CA THR A 342 13.82 21.16 11.91
C THR A 342 12.50 21.18 11.16
N LEU A 343 11.82 20.02 11.08
CA LEU A 343 10.49 19.96 10.50
C LEU A 343 9.56 20.82 11.36
N SER A 344 9.10 21.95 10.83
CA SER A 344 8.05 22.76 11.45
C SER A 344 6.71 22.08 11.18
N LEU A 345 6.47 20.95 11.85
CA LEU A 345 5.18 20.28 11.80
C LEU A 345 4.20 21.05 12.70
N PRO A 346 2.99 21.34 12.21
CA PRO A 346 1.91 21.87 13.05
C PRO A 346 1.57 20.87 14.16
N ASN A 347 0.76 21.30 15.13
CA ASN A 347 0.23 20.37 16.12
C ASN A 347 -0.49 19.22 15.41
N ILE A 348 -0.16 17.98 15.77
CA ILE A 348 -0.71 16.77 15.17
C ILE A 348 -1.76 16.26 16.15
N PRO A 349 -3.07 16.55 15.95
CA PRO A 349 -4.09 16.34 16.97
C PRO A 349 -4.14 14.92 17.54
N PRO A 350 -3.96 13.83 16.74
CA PRO A 350 -3.93 12.46 17.26
C PRO A 350 -2.79 12.15 18.24
N LEU A 351 -1.75 13.00 18.36
CA LEU A 351 -0.73 12.84 19.40
C LEU A 351 -1.26 13.17 20.80
N ASN A 352 -2.33 13.96 20.88
CA ASN A 352 -2.86 14.40 22.16
C ASN A 352 -3.62 13.25 22.84
N GLY A 353 -2.99 12.66 23.87
CA GLY A 353 -3.56 11.54 24.63
C GLY A 353 -2.99 10.17 24.25
N SER A 354 -2.08 10.11 23.27
CA SER A 354 -1.31 8.88 22.99
C SER A 354 -0.55 8.42 24.24
N THR A 355 -0.49 7.10 24.46
CA THR A 355 0.19 6.51 25.63
C THR A 355 1.43 5.71 25.22
N ILE A 356 1.48 5.26 23.98
CA ILE A 356 2.57 4.46 23.42
C ILE A 356 3.22 5.23 22.27
N LEU A 357 4.55 5.32 22.29
CA LEU A 357 5.35 5.86 21.19
C LEU A 357 6.32 4.79 20.67
N HIS A 358 6.46 4.69 19.36
CA HIS A 358 7.46 3.87 18.69
C HIS A 358 8.32 4.76 17.79
N VAL A 359 9.63 4.57 17.86
CA VAL A 359 10.60 5.23 16.98
C VAL A 359 11.48 4.15 16.34
N GLY A 360 11.49 4.11 15.01
CA GLY A 360 12.21 3.10 14.25
C GLY A 360 12.50 3.56 12.82
N THR A 361 12.72 2.60 11.93
CA THR A 361 12.97 2.86 10.51
C THR A 361 12.29 1.85 9.60
N SER A 362 11.65 2.31 8.51
CA SER A 362 11.12 1.43 7.44
C SER A 362 12.15 1.07 6.39
N SER A 363 13.17 1.90 6.24
CA SER A 363 14.29 1.69 5.34
C SER A 363 15.50 2.44 5.90
N PRO A 364 16.71 2.24 5.35
CA PRO A 364 17.91 2.96 5.79
C PRO A 364 17.82 4.50 5.67
N PHE A 365 16.78 5.04 5.04
CA PHE A 365 16.62 6.47 4.79
C PHE A 365 15.26 7.01 5.21
N VAL A 366 14.49 6.26 5.99
CA VAL A 366 13.17 6.72 6.44
C VAL A 366 13.04 6.45 7.93
N LEU A 367 13.05 7.53 8.70
CA LEU A 367 12.71 7.52 10.13
C LEU A 367 11.20 7.40 10.26
N VAL A 368 10.74 6.47 11.09
CA VAL A 368 9.33 6.25 11.36
C VAL A 368 9.05 6.54 12.82
N VAL A 369 8.03 7.34 13.08
CA VAL A 369 7.46 7.54 14.41
C VAL A 369 6.01 7.11 14.38
N THR A 370 5.63 6.24 15.29
CA THR A 370 4.23 5.84 15.44
C THR A 370 3.80 6.10 16.88
N ALA A 371 2.76 6.89 17.08
CA ALA A 371 2.17 7.11 18.39
C ALA A 371 0.74 6.58 18.40
N THR A 372 0.29 6.06 19.53
CA THR A 372 -1.02 5.45 19.61
C THR A 372 -1.60 5.45 21.02
N ASP A 373 -2.92 5.36 21.09
CA ASP A 373 -3.69 5.00 22.26
C ASP A 373 -4.51 3.71 21.99
N SER A 374 -5.59 3.49 22.74
CA SER A 374 -6.46 2.31 22.55
C SER A 374 -7.31 2.32 21.29
N SER A 375 -7.54 3.47 20.64
CA SER A 375 -8.53 3.65 19.57
C SER A 375 -7.98 4.30 18.29
N ALA A 376 -7.02 5.21 18.40
CA ALA A 376 -6.41 5.94 17.29
C ALA A 376 -4.89 5.79 17.29
N ALA A 377 -4.30 6.07 16.12
CA ALA A 377 -2.86 6.04 15.95
C ALA A 377 -2.39 7.02 14.87
N VAL A 378 -1.19 7.54 15.05
CA VAL A 378 -0.53 8.39 14.07
C VAL A 378 0.83 7.81 13.70
N ARG A 379 1.09 7.69 12.40
CA ARG A 379 2.35 7.24 11.84
C ARG A 379 2.96 8.32 10.98
N ILE A 380 4.19 8.69 11.25
CA ILE A 380 4.93 9.76 10.57
C ILE A 380 6.20 9.16 9.97
N GLU A 381 6.37 9.31 8.67
CA GLU A 381 7.51 8.78 7.92
C GLU A 381 8.31 9.93 7.30
N CYS A 382 9.50 10.17 7.86
CA CYS A 382 10.39 11.25 7.47
C CYS A 382 11.59 10.71 6.69
N GLY A 383 11.74 11.18 5.46
CA GLY A 383 12.90 10.92 4.61
C GLY A 383 14.14 11.60 5.16
N ILE A 384 15.21 10.82 5.30
CA ILE A 384 16.51 11.27 5.76
C ILE A 384 17.34 11.71 4.55
N PRO A 385 17.98 12.89 4.59
CA PRO A 385 18.83 13.35 3.48
C PRO A 385 19.93 12.32 3.15
N ARG A 386 20.13 12.00 1.87
CA ARG A 386 21.16 11.04 1.39
C ARG A 386 22.60 11.55 1.55
N LEU A 387 22.81 12.74 2.12
CA LEU A 387 24.11 13.38 2.15
C LEU A 387 25.06 12.66 3.12
N ARG A 388 26.08 12.00 2.55
CA ARG A 388 27.10 11.18 3.23
C ARG A 388 27.97 11.92 4.26
N LYS A 389 27.74 13.21 4.52
CA LYS A 389 28.58 14.07 5.36
C LYS A 389 27.80 15.01 6.30
N LEU A 390 26.55 14.69 6.63
CA LEU A 390 25.89 15.44 7.69
C LEU A 390 26.50 15.06 9.05
N HIS A 391 27.03 16.04 9.76
CA HIS A 391 27.26 15.94 11.19
C HIS A 391 25.93 15.58 11.86
N THR A 392 25.97 14.73 12.88
CA THR A 392 24.80 14.41 13.72
C THR A 392 24.06 15.69 14.08
N VAL A 393 22.78 15.78 13.77
CA VAL A 393 21.94 16.92 14.19
C VAL A 393 21.58 16.66 15.64
N PRO A 394 22.13 17.40 16.62
CA PRO A 394 21.99 17.04 18.05
C PRO A 394 20.52 16.96 18.49
N ASP A 395 19.68 17.82 17.92
CA ASP A 395 18.25 17.89 18.21
C ASP A 395 17.38 16.96 17.32
N GLY A 396 18.01 16.27 16.36
CA GLY A 396 17.32 15.45 15.36
C GLY A 396 16.53 16.25 14.33
N ILE A 397 15.85 15.51 13.43
CA ILE A 397 15.03 16.11 12.37
C ILE A 397 13.58 16.38 12.80
N LEU A 398 13.16 15.82 13.93
CA LEU A 398 11.79 15.86 14.42
C LEU A 398 11.63 16.92 15.51
N PRO A 399 10.51 17.67 15.53
CA PRO A 399 10.30 18.76 16.49
C PRO A 399 9.73 18.24 17.81
N TRP A 400 10.43 17.35 18.51
CA TRP A 400 9.92 16.68 19.72
C TRP A 400 9.40 17.64 20.79
N ALA A 401 10.05 18.80 20.94
CA ALA A 401 9.67 19.82 21.92
C ALA A 401 8.32 20.49 21.62
N SER A 402 7.82 20.45 20.38
CA SER A 402 6.51 21.02 20.03
C SER A 402 5.37 20.02 20.10
N TRP A 403 5.66 18.73 20.28
CA TRP A 403 4.64 17.68 20.31
C TRP A 403 4.11 17.46 21.72
N PRO A 404 2.80 17.18 21.87
CA PRO A 404 2.17 16.96 23.18
C PRO A 404 2.45 15.54 23.72
N LEU A 405 3.72 15.25 24.03
CA LEU A 405 4.19 13.90 24.40
C LEU A 405 4.14 13.60 25.91
N SER A 406 3.57 14.50 26.72
CA SER A 406 3.55 14.37 28.18
C SER A 406 2.71 13.20 28.70
N THR A 407 1.83 12.62 27.87
CA THR A 407 0.95 11.49 28.19
C THR A 407 1.55 10.13 27.85
N ILE A 408 2.68 10.10 27.13
CA ILE A 408 3.35 8.86 26.73
C ILE A 408 3.94 8.17 27.97
N THR A 409 3.46 6.96 28.24
CA THR A 409 3.90 6.11 29.35
C THR A 409 4.81 4.98 28.89
N GLU A 410 4.80 4.65 27.61
CA GLU A 410 5.56 3.56 27.01
C GLU A 410 6.27 4.02 25.73
N LEU A 411 7.57 3.78 25.63
CA LEU A 411 8.38 4.11 24.46
C LEU A 411 9.10 2.87 23.96
N HIS A 412 8.93 2.57 22.68
CA HIS A 412 9.64 1.53 21.95
C HIS A 412 10.61 2.16 20.96
N VAL A 413 11.87 1.77 21.03
CA VAL A 413 12.90 2.20 20.07
C VAL A 413 13.49 0.99 19.39
N THR A 414 13.24 0.88 18.08
CA THR A 414 13.92 -0.10 17.23
C THR A 414 15.21 0.54 16.71
N GLY A 415 16.31 0.14 17.32
CA GLY A 415 17.65 0.64 17.10
C GLY A 415 18.12 0.45 15.66
N SER A 416 18.28 1.57 14.96
CA SER A 416 19.07 1.65 13.75
C SER A 416 20.05 2.81 13.86
N LYS A 417 21.07 2.84 12.98
CA LYS A 417 21.98 3.99 12.88
C LYS A 417 21.22 5.29 12.61
N CYS A 418 20.12 5.22 11.87
CA CYS A 418 19.33 6.39 11.54
C CYS A 418 18.61 6.98 12.75
N VAL A 419 18.09 6.12 13.64
CA VAL A 419 17.44 6.58 14.87
C VAL A 419 18.44 7.26 15.80
N SER A 420 19.67 6.74 15.95
CA SER A 420 20.68 7.40 16.76
C SER A 420 21.14 8.73 16.18
N ASP A 421 21.35 8.78 14.87
CA ASP A 421 22.02 9.91 14.22
C ASP A 421 21.05 11.07 13.91
N PHE A 422 19.77 10.76 13.68
CA PHE A 422 18.75 11.73 13.23
C PHE A 422 17.50 11.77 14.10
N GLY A 423 17.32 10.81 15.01
CA GLY A 423 16.12 10.69 15.82
C GLY A 423 16.01 11.72 16.94
N GLY A 424 17.04 12.51 17.26
CA GLY A 424 16.96 13.57 18.28
C GLY A 424 16.59 13.05 19.67
N LEU A 425 17.06 11.86 20.02
CA LEU A 425 16.66 11.14 21.24
C LEU A 425 16.84 11.95 22.55
N PRO A 426 17.91 12.75 22.75
CA PRO A 426 18.02 13.60 23.94
C PRO A 426 16.84 14.56 24.10
N THR A 427 16.38 15.17 23.01
CA THR A 427 15.24 16.10 23.00
C THR A 427 13.93 15.34 23.20
N LEU A 428 13.79 14.16 22.59
CA LEU A 428 12.64 13.27 22.82
C LEU A 428 12.50 12.90 24.30
N PHE A 429 13.56 12.43 24.97
CA PHE A 429 13.47 12.02 26.38
C PHE A 429 13.09 13.17 27.32
N ARG A 430 13.48 14.40 26.99
CA ARG A 430 13.04 15.59 27.74
C ARG A 430 11.55 15.90 27.56
N ALA A 431 10.98 15.54 26.42
CA ALA A 431 9.56 15.72 26.12
C ALA A 431 8.66 14.61 26.73
N LEU A 432 9.23 13.62 27.42
CA LEU A 432 8.54 12.43 27.93
C LEU A 432 8.57 12.32 29.48
N PRO A 433 7.98 13.26 30.23
CA PRO A 433 8.02 13.26 31.69
C PRO A 433 7.30 12.05 32.34
N SER A 434 6.27 11.51 31.69
CA SER A 434 5.44 10.40 32.18
C SER A 434 5.91 9.01 31.74
N LEU A 435 7.01 8.93 30.99
CA LEU A 435 7.51 7.66 30.48
C LEU A 435 7.85 6.74 31.65
N SER A 436 7.21 5.57 31.69
CA SER A 436 7.34 4.58 32.76
C SER A 436 7.98 3.27 32.28
N VAL A 437 7.78 2.93 31.00
CA VAL A 437 8.33 1.74 30.36
C VAL A 437 9.11 2.16 29.12
N PHE A 438 10.39 1.77 29.05
CA PHE A 438 11.22 1.98 27.86
C PHE A 438 11.70 0.65 27.33
N THR A 439 11.39 0.38 26.05
CA THR A 439 11.79 -0.83 25.34
C THR A 439 12.75 -0.48 24.22
N TYR A 440 13.93 -1.11 24.21
CA TYR A 440 14.92 -0.95 23.16
C TYR A 440 15.19 -2.27 22.46
N VAL A 441 15.17 -2.27 21.12
CA VAL A 441 15.51 -3.43 20.29
C VAL A 441 16.66 -3.05 19.36
N GLY A 442 17.88 -3.54 19.58
CA GLY A 442 19.01 -3.24 18.68
C GLY A 442 20.40 -3.51 19.27
N GLY A 443 21.43 -2.94 18.64
CA GLY A 443 22.84 -3.19 18.99
C GLY A 443 23.38 -2.37 20.17
N LEU A 444 24.33 -2.96 20.92
CA LEU A 444 24.91 -2.39 22.14
C LEU A 444 25.46 -0.96 22.00
N ASN A 445 26.22 -0.70 20.93
CA ASN A 445 26.86 0.62 20.73
C ASN A 445 25.82 1.75 20.67
N ARG A 446 24.62 1.45 20.18
CA ARG A 446 23.52 2.41 20.07
C ARG A 446 22.77 2.51 21.40
N LEU A 447 22.61 1.40 22.11
CA LEU A 447 22.09 1.43 23.49
C LEU A 447 22.92 2.34 24.40
N ARG A 448 24.26 2.27 24.35
CA ARG A 448 25.12 3.17 25.16
C ARG A 448 24.84 4.65 24.91
N PHE A 449 24.67 5.03 23.65
CA PHE A 449 24.29 6.39 23.30
C PHE A 449 22.93 6.78 23.90
N ILE A 450 21.95 5.87 23.82
CA ILE A 450 20.61 6.05 24.38
C ILE A 450 20.64 6.21 25.90
N LEU A 451 21.36 5.32 26.61
CA LEU A 451 21.51 5.39 28.07
C LEU A 451 22.17 6.70 28.51
N SER A 452 23.18 7.16 27.75
CA SER A 452 23.84 8.45 27.98
C SER A 452 22.91 9.65 27.76
N ALA A 453 22.03 9.59 26.76
CA ALA A 453 20.99 10.60 26.55
C ALA A 453 19.97 10.63 27.69
N LEU A 454 19.62 9.48 28.28
CA LEU A 454 18.72 9.37 29.43
C LEU A 454 19.34 9.81 30.76
N THR A 455 20.66 9.97 30.85
CA THR A 455 21.36 10.44 32.06
C THR A 455 21.86 11.89 31.98
N ASN A 456 21.51 12.63 30.93
CA ASN A 456 22.09 13.95 30.61
C ASN A 456 23.63 13.94 30.44
N ALA A 457 24.28 12.78 30.37
CA ALA A 457 25.74 12.68 30.27
C ALA A 457 26.29 13.29 28.97
N LEU A 458 25.43 13.51 27.96
CA LEU A 458 25.75 14.19 26.71
C LEU A 458 25.72 15.73 26.80
N SER A 459 25.30 16.33 27.93
CA SER A 459 25.24 17.78 28.10
C SER A 459 26.09 18.23 29.30
N PRO A 460 27.34 18.70 29.08
CA PRO A 460 28.25 19.11 30.15
C PRO A 460 27.82 20.36 30.96
N PHE A 461 26.71 20.99 30.58
CA PHE A 461 26.20 22.24 31.19
C PHE A 461 24.79 22.10 31.80
N ALA A 462 24.22 20.90 31.88
CA ALA A 462 22.83 20.72 32.28
C ALA A 462 22.64 20.65 33.81
N THR A 463 22.21 21.75 34.43
CA THR A 463 21.58 21.81 35.77
C THR A 463 20.10 21.37 35.74
N TYR A 464 19.67 20.70 34.68
CA TYR A 464 18.28 20.31 34.44
C TYR A 464 17.90 19.01 35.16
N PRO A 465 16.60 18.80 35.47
CA PRO A 465 16.12 17.52 35.97
C PRO A 465 16.46 16.38 34.99
N LEU A 466 16.64 15.18 35.56
CA LEU A 466 16.93 13.98 34.80
C LEU A 466 15.80 13.68 33.79
N PRO A 467 16.10 13.32 32.52
CA PRO A 467 15.08 12.96 31.55
C PRO A 467 14.26 11.75 32.01
N CYS A 468 12.99 11.71 31.63
CA CYS A 468 12.04 10.65 31.97
C CYS A 468 12.08 10.28 33.46
N PRO A 469 11.75 11.20 34.40
CA PRO A 469 11.84 10.94 35.84
C PRO A 469 10.98 9.75 36.29
N SER A 470 9.86 9.49 35.60
CA SER A 470 8.93 8.39 35.90
C SER A 470 9.39 7.02 35.39
N LEU A 471 10.53 6.93 34.69
CA LEU A 471 10.98 5.70 34.07
C LEU A 471 11.32 4.66 35.15
N ALA A 472 10.54 3.58 35.17
CA ALA A 472 10.62 2.52 36.17
C ALA A 472 11.00 1.17 35.56
N THR A 473 10.60 0.89 34.32
CA THR A 473 10.86 -0.38 33.64
C THR A 473 11.72 -0.16 32.40
N LEU A 474 12.79 -0.93 32.28
CA LEU A 474 13.67 -0.94 31.12
C LEU A 474 13.69 -2.33 30.47
N GLN A 475 13.25 -2.44 29.23
CA GLN A 475 13.26 -3.68 28.46
C GLN A 475 14.25 -3.57 27.30
N ILE A 476 15.12 -4.56 27.14
CA ILE A 476 16.21 -4.52 26.17
C ILE A 476 16.26 -5.85 25.43
N CYS A 477 16.18 -5.79 24.11
CA CYS A 477 16.31 -6.91 23.20
C CYS A 477 17.53 -6.70 22.28
N PHE A 478 18.40 -7.68 22.14
CA PHE A 478 19.56 -7.61 21.26
C PHE A 478 19.94 -8.95 20.63
N ASP A 479 20.65 -8.86 19.51
CA ASP A 479 20.96 -10.01 18.64
C ASP A 479 22.27 -10.71 18.98
N SER A 480 23.20 -10.07 19.71
CA SER A 480 24.54 -10.61 19.94
C SER A 480 25.06 -10.40 21.36
N GLU A 481 25.82 -11.37 21.86
CA GLU A 481 26.43 -11.35 23.18
C GLU A 481 27.34 -10.15 23.42
N SER A 482 27.13 -9.46 24.54
CA SER A 482 28.17 -8.62 25.10
C SER A 482 27.92 -8.40 26.60
N TYR A 483 28.75 -9.02 27.43
CA TYR A 483 28.80 -8.80 28.88
C TYR A 483 28.90 -7.30 29.25
N MET A 484 29.46 -6.49 28.35
CA MET A 484 29.55 -5.03 28.48
C MET A 484 28.19 -4.31 28.59
N ILE A 485 27.07 -4.99 28.29
CA ILE A 485 25.73 -4.43 28.45
C ILE A 485 25.36 -4.28 29.93
N CYS A 486 25.66 -5.29 30.75
CA CYS A 486 25.29 -5.30 32.16
C CYS A 486 26.00 -4.19 32.92
N GLU A 487 27.25 -3.88 32.58
CA GLU A 487 27.99 -2.77 33.17
C GLU A 487 27.38 -1.41 32.83
N ALA A 488 27.10 -1.16 31.54
CA ALA A 488 26.47 0.09 31.11
C ALA A 488 25.08 0.28 31.74
N LEU A 489 24.32 -0.81 31.89
CA LEU A 489 23.02 -0.78 32.57
C LEU A 489 23.15 -0.56 34.07
N ALA A 490 24.14 -1.18 34.73
CA ALA A 490 24.38 -0.98 36.15
C ALA A 490 24.80 0.49 36.43
N GLU A 491 25.66 1.06 35.60
CA GLU A 491 26.06 2.47 35.69
C GLU A 491 24.87 3.42 35.48
N PHE A 492 24.04 3.12 34.48
CA PHE A 492 22.80 3.84 34.21
C PHE A 492 21.84 3.79 35.42
N ALA A 493 21.55 2.59 35.93
CA ALA A 493 20.66 2.39 37.07
C ALA A 493 21.18 3.08 38.34
N ALA A 494 22.48 2.96 38.63
CA ALA A 494 23.12 3.64 39.76
C ALA A 494 23.01 5.17 39.66
N THR A 495 23.20 5.72 38.46
CA THR A 495 23.07 7.16 38.20
C THR A 495 21.64 7.64 38.43
N ARG A 496 20.64 6.89 37.94
CA ARG A 496 19.22 7.18 38.18
C ARG A 496 18.83 7.09 39.66
N ALA A 497 19.30 6.07 40.38
CA ALA A 497 19.05 5.91 41.80
C ALA A 497 19.62 7.07 42.64
N ARG A 498 20.85 7.52 42.33
CA ARG A 498 21.46 8.71 42.98
C ARG A 498 20.69 10.00 42.71
N ALA A 499 20.06 10.11 41.55
CA ALA A 499 19.22 11.25 41.19
C ALA A 499 17.79 11.17 41.77
N GLY A 500 17.45 10.13 42.55
CA GLY A 500 16.14 9.97 43.18
C GLY A 500 15.06 9.36 42.27
N CYS A 501 15.44 8.85 41.09
CA CYS A 501 14.52 8.28 40.10
C CYS A 501 14.88 6.81 39.75
N PRO A 502 14.95 5.89 40.73
CA PRO A 502 15.47 4.54 40.53
C PRO A 502 14.61 3.71 39.56
N LEU A 503 15.25 2.79 38.84
CA LEU A 503 14.52 1.78 38.07
C LEU A 503 13.98 0.71 39.02
N ARG A 504 12.79 0.20 38.72
CA ARG A 504 12.20 -0.94 39.41
C ARG A 504 12.59 -2.25 38.73
N ASP A 505 12.35 -2.33 37.43
CA ASP A 505 12.44 -3.57 36.67
C ASP A 505 13.36 -3.41 35.46
N VAL A 506 14.26 -4.38 35.25
CA VAL A 506 15.05 -4.49 34.02
C VAL A 506 14.82 -5.86 33.40
N VAL A 507 14.33 -5.88 32.16
CA VAL A 507 14.11 -7.10 31.39
C VAL A 507 15.12 -7.15 30.26
N ILE A 508 15.90 -8.22 30.22
CA ILE A 508 16.96 -8.44 29.24
C ILE A 508 16.57 -9.67 28.42
N GLN A 509 16.33 -9.45 27.13
CA GLN A 509 16.01 -10.50 26.17
C GLN A 509 17.15 -10.69 25.18
N CYS A 510 17.61 -11.93 25.05
CA CYS A 510 18.63 -12.31 24.09
C CYS A 510 18.05 -13.25 23.04
N ASN A 511 18.42 -13.04 21.78
CA ASN A 511 18.07 -13.95 20.68
C ASN A 511 18.93 -15.22 20.66
N ASP A 512 20.13 -15.18 21.27
CA ASP A 512 21.03 -16.34 21.36
C ASP A 512 20.71 -17.18 22.61
N PRO A 513 20.24 -18.44 22.46
CA PRO A 513 20.00 -19.33 23.59
C PRO A 513 21.25 -19.61 24.44
N GLY A 514 22.44 -19.65 23.84
CA GLY A 514 23.67 -20.02 24.56
C GLY A 514 24.13 -18.97 25.58
N ALA A 515 23.83 -17.71 25.29
CA ALA A 515 24.27 -16.56 26.08
C ALA A 515 23.77 -16.54 27.54
N ILE A 516 22.60 -17.13 27.77
CA ILE A 516 21.95 -17.13 29.10
C ILE A 516 22.47 -18.29 29.94
N ASP A 517 22.69 -19.46 29.33
CA ASP A 517 23.03 -20.70 30.03
C ASP A 517 24.50 -20.74 30.49
N ASP A 518 25.41 -20.04 29.80
CA ASP A 518 26.84 -20.03 30.13
C ASP A 518 27.20 -19.14 31.34
N GLY A 519 26.23 -18.51 32.02
CA GLY A 519 26.47 -17.65 33.18
C GLY A 519 27.18 -16.32 32.85
N ILE A 520 27.25 -15.96 31.56
CA ILE A 520 27.99 -14.81 31.02
C ILE A 520 27.26 -13.46 31.25
N LEU A 521 26.04 -13.47 31.80
CA LEU A 521 25.30 -12.27 32.19
C LEU A 521 25.34 -12.01 33.71
N PRO A 522 26.49 -11.69 34.33
CA PRO A 522 26.57 -11.36 35.75
C PRO A 522 25.93 -9.98 35.99
N GLY A 523 24.62 -9.96 36.21
CA GLY A 523 23.86 -8.78 36.61
C GLY A 523 24.03 -8.38 38.08
N PHE A 524 24.99 -8.98 38.82
CA PHE A 524 25.13 -8.75 40.27
C PHE A 524 25.23 -7.27 40.66
N ASN A 525 25.88 -6.45 39.84
CA ASN A 525 25.95 -5.00 40.08
C ASN A 525 24.65 -4.28 39.71
N LEU A 526 23.92 -4.74 38.69
CA LEU A 526 22.63 -4.18 38.31
C LEU A 526 21.57 -4.40 39.40
N ILE A 527 21.52 -5.61 39.97
CA ILE A 527 20.59 -5.99 41.05
C ILE A 527 20.74 -5.10 42.31
N LYS A 528 21.92 -4.51 42.53
CA LYS A 528 22.12 -3.56 43.65
C LYS A 528 21.34 -2.25 43.49
N HIS A 529 20.90 -1.93 42.28
CA HIS A 529 20.32 -0.64 41.93
C HIS A 529 18.88 -0.73 41.40
N VAL A 530 18.34 -1.95 41.25
CA VAL A 530 16.98 -2.20 40.75
C VAL A 530 16.29 -3.27 41.60
N GLN A 531 14.96 -3.28 41.62
CA GLN A 531 14.19 -4.24 42.41
C GLN A 531 14.20 -5.65 41.80
N SER A 532 14.21 -5.74 40.48
CA SER A 532 14.13 -7.01 39.75
C SER A 532 14.89 -6.95 38.44
N VAL A 533 15.61 -8.02 38.12
CA VAL A 533 16.23 -8.25 36.81
C VAL A 533 15.69 -9.56 36.26
N GLN A 534 15.07 -9.51 35.09
CA GLN A 534 14.54 -10.68 34.41
C GLN A 534 15.33 -10.95 33.14
N TYR A 535 15.68 -12.22 32.92
CA TYR A 535 16.32 -12.68 31.71
C TYR A 535 15.34 -13.56 30.94
N GLY A 536 15.23 -13.34 29.63
CA GLY A 536 14.35 -14.12 28.78
C GLY A 536 14.98 -14.42 27.43
N GLN A 537 14.57 -15.54 26.83
CA GLN A 537 14.90 -15.83 25.44
C GLN A 537 13.86 -15.15 24.54
N SER A 538 14.32 -14.32 23.61
CA SER A 538 13.45 -13.77 22.57
C SER A 538 13.20 -14.84 21.52
N ARG A 539 11.93 -15.20 21.29
CA ARG A 539 11.53 -16.19 20.27
C ARG A 539 11.53 -15.62 18.85
N GLY A 540 12.37 -14.62 18.57
CA GLY A 540 12.34 -13.86 17.32
C GLY A 540 11.07 -13.01 17.12
N VAL A 541 10.19 -12.95 18.13
CA VAL A 541 9.03 -12.06 18.15
C VAL A 541 9.45 -10.84 18.96
N THR A 542 9.77 -9.76 18.26
CA THR A 542 9.86 -8.42 18.86
C THR A 542 8.63 -8.21 19.75
N PRO A 543 8.76 -7.60 20.94
CA PRO A 543 7.61 -7.28 21.78
C PRO A 543 6.58 -6.55 20.92
N ALA A 544 5.50 -7.25 20.56
CA ALA A 544 4.59 -6.76 19.55
C ALA A 544 3.82 -5.60 20.16
N VAL A 545 4.15 -4.38 19.73
CA VAL A 545 3.35 -3.21 20.06
C VAL A 545 1.94 -3.50 19.55
N ARG A 546 0.98 -3.55 20.47
CA ARG A 546 -0.42 -3.77 20.12
C ARG A 546 -0.96 -2.47 19.53
N TRP A 547 -0.84 -2.35 18.23
CA TRP A 547 -1.46 -1.27 17.49
C TRP A 547 -2.99 -1.41 17.50
N PRO A 548 -3.74 -0.30 17.56
CA PRO A 548 -5.18 -0.32 17.60
C PRO A 548 -5.73 -0.92 16.32
N ALA A 549 -6.92 -1.49 16.44
CA ALA A 549 -7.62 -2.10 15.33
C ALA A 549 -7.80 -1.13 14.15
N ALA A 550 -8.04 0.16 14.39
CA ALA A 550 -8.19 1.13 13.30
C ALA A 550 -6.92 1.28 12.44
N ALA A 551 -5.74 1.07 13.03
CA ALA A 551 -4.46 1.14 12.34
C ALA A 551 -4.08 -0.18 11.64
N CYS A 552 -4.46 -1.32 12.22
CA CYS A 552 -4.01 -2.65 11.77
C CYS A 552 -5.09 -3.55 11.17
N MET A 553 -6.37 -3.30 11.42
CA MET A 553 -7.49 -4.05 10.84
C MET A 553 -8.00 -3.33 9.60
N GLY A 554 -7.86 -3.98 8.46
CA GLY A 554 -8.33 -3.46 7.19
C GLY A 554 -7.49 -3.99 6.04
N ASN A 555 -7.95 -3.70 4.82
CA ASN A 555 -7.17 -4.04 3.65
C ASN A 555 -5.98 -3.09 3.52
N THR A 556 -4.78 -3.65 3.41
CA THR A 556 -3.54 -2.89 3.26
C THR A 556 -3.31 -2.49 1.82
N HIS A 557 -2.67 -1.35 1.61
CA HIS A 557 -2.22 -0.90 0.28
C HIS A 557 -0.98 0.01 0.42
N MET A 558 -0.40 0.46 -0.69
CA MET A 558 0.84 1.26 -0.67
C MET A 558 0.76 2.54 0.21
N PHE A 559 -0.42 3.16 0.29
CA PHE A 559 -0.67 4.33 1.14
C PHE A 559 -1.08 3.99 2.58
N TRP A 560 -1.40 2.73 2.87
CA TRP A 560 -1.70 2.22 4.21
C TRP A 560 -1.13 0.80 4.40
N PRO A 561 0.20 0.67 4.56
CA PRO A 561 0.83 -0.62 4.80
C PRO A 561 0.44 -1.14 6.19
N LEU A 562 0.75 -2.41 6.48
CA LEU A 562 0.69 -2.90 7.85
C LEU A 562 1.64 -2.10 8.73
N TRP A 563 1.18 -1.69 9.91
CA TRP A 563 2.02 -0.97 10.88
C TRP A 563 2.83 -1.92 11.77
N GLN A 564 2.72 -3.23 11.56
CA GLN A 564 3.44 -4.26 12.29
C GLN A 564 4.93 -4.28 11.90
N TRP A 565 5.78 -4.56 12.90
CA TRP A 565 7.24 -4.60 12.80
C TRP A 565 7.81 -5.88 13.38
#